data_AF-D5E5S2-F1
#
_entry.id   AF-D5E5S2-F1
#
_cell.length_a   1.000
_cell.length_b   1.000
_cell.length_c   1.000
_cell.angle_alpha   90.00
_cell.angle_beta   90.00
_cell.angle_gamma   90.00
#
_symmetry.space_group_name_H-M   'P 1'
#
loop_
_entity.id
_entity.type
_entity.pdbx_description
1 polymer ?
#
loop_
_entity_poly.entity_id
_entity_poly.type
_entity_poly.pdbx_seq_one_letter_code
_entity_poly.pdbx_strand_id
1 'polypeptide(L)'
;MIKKSNQVQKNSNKFYYLAYGSNLSTKHMKSICPSAQFVKTLNLLGFKLEFRGREQNNGYLTIADSENGYVRSVIYLIDKKDLPKLDEYEDYPNLYEKEEFELKIDDVSRDVLTYIMKDNFKHYYPSKEYLEILHEGYKEHGYSTFTIDRMLK
;
A
#
# COMPACT_ATOMS: atom_id res chain seq x y z
N MET A 1 -6.61 16.67 -7.29
CA MET A 1 -5.13 16.58 -7.25
C MET A 1 -4.72 16.16 -5.86
N ILE A 2 -4.09 15.00 -5.72
CA ILE A 2 -3.43 14.59 -4.48
C ILE A 2 -2.15 15.42 -4.41
N LYS A 3 -1.92 16.10 -3.28
CA LYS A 3 -0.72 16.91 -3.07
C LYS A 3 0.30 16.08 -2.27
N LYS A 4 1.59 16.21 -2.59
CA LYS A 4 2.67 15.75 -1.71
C LYS A 4 2.73 16.68 -0.51
N SER A 5 2.79 16.13 0.70
CA SER A 5 2.71 16.91 1.94
C SER A 5 3.95 17.80 2.12
N ASN A 6 3.74 19.00 2.67
CA ASN A 6 4.79 19.80 3.32
C ASN A 6 4.48 19.74 4.82
N GLN A 7 5.36 19.08 5.58
CA GLN A 7 5.18 18.74 7.01
C GLN A 7 4.52 19.84 7.87
N VAL A 8 3.56 19.46 8.72
CA VAL A 8 3.67 19.48 10.21
C VAL A 8 2.48 18.71 10.82
N GLN A 9 2.73 17.60 11.52
CA GLN A 9 1.92 17.21 12.69
C GLN A 9 2.79 16.47 13.73
N LYS A 10 3.45 17.26 14.61
CA LYS A 10 4.20 16.75 15.76
C LYS A 10 3.22 16.28 16.85
N ASN A 11 3.49 15.08 17.38
CA ASN A 11 2.95 14.46 18.61
C ASN A 11 1.66 13.63 18.54
N SER A 12 1.49 12.80 17.50
CA SER A 12 0.69 11.56 17.60
C SER A 12 1.63 10.36 17.71
N ASN A 13 1.37 9.42 18.63
CA ASN A 13 2.06 8.12 18.70
C ASN A 13 1.55 7.13 17.63
N LYS A 14 0.62 7.58 16.79
CA LYS A 14 0.04 6.83 15.68
C LYS A 14 0.26 7.55 14.35
N PHE A 15 0.19 6.82 13.25
CA PHE A 15 0.24 7.36 11.89
C PHE A 15 -0.81 6.66 11.02
N TYR A 16 -1.26 7.36 9.97
CA TYR A 16 -2.12 6.77 8.95
C TYR A 16 -1.25 6.09 7.89
N TYR A 17 -1.64 4.88 7.50
CA TYR A 17 -0.96 4.07 6.50
C TYR A 17 -1.93 3.66 5.40
N LEU A 18 -1.53 3.84 4.15
CA LEU A 18 -2.27 3.39 2.96
C LEU A 18 -1.65 2.09 2.45
N ALA A 19 -2.43 1.02 2.52
CA ALA A 19 -2.13 -0.26 1.90
C ALA A 19 -2.84 -0.37 0.54
N TYR A 20 -2.12 -0.81 -0.48
CA TYR A 20 -2.68 -1.11 -1.82
C TYR A 20 -2.31 -2.51 -2.33
N GLY A 21 -1.49 -3.26 -1.58
CA GLY A 21 -0.98 -4.59 -1.93
C GLY A 21 -1.40 -5.67 -0.93
N SER A 22 -0.47 -6.56 -0.56
CA SER A 22 -0.71 -7.67 0.37
C SER A 22 -1.28 -7.21 1.72
N ASN A 23 -0.87 -6.03 2.16
CA ASN A 23 -1.36 -5.37 3.37
C ASN A 23 -2.84 -4.95 3.31
N LEU A 24 -3.56 -5.19 2.20
CA LEU A 24 -5.02 -5.11 2.17
C LEU A 24 -5.69 -6.21 3.01
N SER A 25 -5.08 -7.40 3.13
CA SER A 25 -5.56 -8.44 4.05
C SER A 25 -5.33 -7.97 5.47
N THR A 26 -6.39 -7.80 6.26
CA THR A 26 -6.25 -7.37 7.66
C THR A 26 -5.54 -8.42 8.49
N LYS A 27 -5.70 -9.71 8.16
CA LYS A 27 -4.96 -10.81 8.80
C LYS A 27 -3.46 -10.66 8.56
N HIS A 28 -3.06 -10.45 7.30
CA HIS A 28 -1.66 -10.23 6.93
C HIS A 28 -1.11 -8.96 7.58
N MET A 29 -1.83 -7.83 7.46
CA MET A 29 -1.46 -6.55 8.06
C MET A 29 -1.24 -6.66 9.58
N LYS A 30 -2.14 -7.34 10.31
CA LYS A 30 -2.00 -7.53 11.77
C LYS A 30 -0.86 -8.46 12.16
N SER A 31 -0.44 -9.37 11.29
CA SER A 31 0.75 -10.20 11.55
C SER A 31 2.04 -9.37 11.58
N ILE A 32 2.10 -8.30 10.78
CA ILE A 32 3.25 -7.38 10.70
C ILE A 32 3.10 -6.28 11.77
N CYS A 33 1.93 -5.63 11.81
CA CYS A 33 1.60 -4.54 12.72
C CYS A 33 0.38 -4.90 13.58
N PRO A 34 0.57 -5.52 14.76
CA PRO A 34 -0.53 -5.91 15.65
C PRO A 34 -1.43 -4.76 16.09
N SER A 35 -0.93 -3.52 16.09
CA SER A 35 -1.71 -2.32 16.42
C SER A 35 -2.59 -1.80 15.28
N ALA A 36 -2.50 -2.35 14.06
CA ALA A 36 -3.21 -1.84 12.90
C ALA A 36 -4.74 -1.86 13.11
N GLN A 37 -5.34 -0.68 13.04
CA GLN A 37 -6.79 -0.47 13.13
C GLN A 37 -7.30 -0.05 11.76
N PHE A 38 -8.22 -0.83 11.18
CA PHE A 38 -8.90 -0.44 9.95
C PHE A 38 -9.63 0.89 10.17
N VAL A 39 -9.44 1.85 9.26
CA VAL A 39 -10.12 3.14 9.27
C VAL A 39 -11.20 3.16 8.20
N LYS A 40 -10.79 3.01 6.93
CA LYS A 40 -11.69 3.02 5.78
C LYS A 40 -11.01 2.50 4.52
N THR A 41 -11.83 2.21 3.51
CA THR A 41 -11.40 2.03 2.13
C THR A 41 -11.39 3.36 1.38
N LEU A 42 -10.50 3.51 0.41
CA LEU A 42 -10.53 4.62 -0.55
C LEU A 42 -9.92 4.26 -1.91
N ASN A 43 -10.26 5.04 -2.93
CA ASN A 43 -9.61 4.98 -4.24
C ASN A 43 -8.53 6.06 -4.31
N LEU A 44 -7.26 5.64 -4.45
CA LEU A 44 -6.15 6.55 -4.67
C LEU A 44 -6.13 6.95 -6.16
N LEU A 45 -6.60 8.15 -6.46
CA LEU A 45 -6.76 8.66 -7.83
C LEU A 45 -5.40 9.09 -8.42
N GLY A 46 -5.24 9.00 -9.74
CA GLY A 46 -4.02 9.43 -10.42
C GLY A 46 -2.94 8.35 -10.48
N PHE A 47 -3.26 7.11 -10.09
CA PHE A 47 -2.31 5.99 -10.03
C PHE A 47 -2.85 4.72 -10.68
N LYS A 48 -1.95 3.84 -11.07
CA LYS A 48 -2.22 2.47 -11.49
C LYS A 48 -1.31 1.50 -10.72
N LEU A 49 -1.74 0.24 -10.63
CA LEU A 49 -0.90 -0.83 -10.08
C LEU A 49 0.06 -1.37 -11.13
N GLU A 50 1.26 -1.74 -10.70
CA GLU A 50 2.25 -2.48 -11.48
C GLU A 50 2.85 -3.60 -10.63
N PHE A 51 3.21 -4.72 -11.24
CA PHE A 51 4.11 -5.69 -10.61
C PHE A 51 5.55 -5.36 -10.97
N ARG A 52 6.41 -5.24 -9.96
CA ARG A 52 7.86 -5.06 -10.11
C ARG A 52 8.60 -5.89 -9.06
N GLY A 53 9.88 -6.20 -9.29
CA GLY A 53 10.65 -7.02 -8.35
C GLY A 53 12.11 -7.20 -8.75
N ARG A 54 12.80 -8.08 -8.02
CA ARG A 54 14.21 -8.42 -8.28
C ARG A 54 14.37 -9.49 -9.35
N GLU A 55 13.45 -10.45 -9.39
CA GLU A 55 13.51 -11.61 -10.28
C GLU A 55 12.13 -12.23 -10.52
N GLN A 56 12.06 -13.21 -11.44
CA GLN A 56 10.82 -13.92 -11.76
C GLN A 56 10.24 -14.63 -10.53
N ASN A 57 8.91 -14.65 -10.42
CA ASN A 57 8.16 -15.14 -9.25
C ASN A 57 8.45 -14.37 -7.94
N ASN A 58 9.15 -13.23 -8.02
CA ASN A 58 9.41 -12.31 -6.93
C ASN A 58 8.87 -10.90 -7.26
N GLY A 59 7.76 -10.84 -8.00
CA GLY A 59 7.03 -9.60 -8.28
C GLY A 59 6.12 -9.19 -7.12
N TYR A 60 6.16 -7.92 -6.75
CA TYR A 60 5.28 -7.30 -5.75
C TYR A 60 4.56 -6.11 -6.35
N LEU A 61 3.41 -5.74 -5.77
CA LEU A 61 2.67 -4.59 -6.24
C LEU A 61 3.38 -3.28 -5.88
N THR A 62 3.41 -2.37 -6.83
CA THR A 62 3.72 -0.96 -6.62
C THR A 62 2.69 -0.08 -7.33
N ILE A 63 2.77 1.23 -7.11
CA ILE A 63 1.95 2.22 -7.80
C ILE A 63 2.81 3.08 -8.71
N ALA A 64 2.26 3.42 -9.88
CA ALA A 64 2.85 4.33 -10.84
C ALA A 64 1.81 5.37 -11.28
N ASP A 65 2.26 6.54 -11.71
CA ASP A 65 1.39 7.62 -12.16
C ASP A 65 0.48 7.17 -13.33
N SER A 66 -0.77 7.62 -13.29
CA SER A 66 -1.78 7.37 -14.31
C SER A 66 -2.89 8.42 -14.24
N GLU A 67 -2.92 9.35 -15.19
CA GLU A 67 -3.78 10.53 -15.19
C GLU A 67 -5.27 10.23 -14.89
N ASN A 68 -5.79 9.12 -15.44
CA ASN A 68 -7.18 8.70 -15.28
C ASN A 68 -7.33 7.39 -14.48
N GLY A 69 -6.23 6.94 -13.84
CA GLY A 69 -6.20 5.71 -13.06
C GLY A 69 -6.70 5.91 -11.63
N TYR A 70 -7.04 4.80 -10.99
CA TYR A 70 -7.15 4.74 -9.55
C TYR A 70 -6.68 3.38 -9.01
N VAL A 71 -6.21 3.39 -7.77
CA VAL A 71 -5.81 2.19 -7.03
C VAL A 71 -6.75 1.97 -5.87
N ARG A 72 -7.24 0.72 -5.71
CA ARG A 72 -8.02 0.32 -4.55
C ARG A 72 -7.10 0.24 -3.34
N SER A 73 -7.51 0.82 -2.22
CA SER A 73 -6.66 0.89 -1.03
C SER A 73 -7.45 0.78 0.27
N VAL A 74 -6.73 0.50 1.35
CA VAL A 74 -7.22 0.50 2.73
C VAL A 74 -6.35 1.43 3.55
N ILE A 75 -7.00 2.24 4.38
CA ILE A 75 -6.34 3.09 5.37
C ILE A 75 -6.36 2.39 6.73
N TYR A 76 -5.19 2.27 7.33
CA TYR A 76 -4.99 1.84 8.71
C TYR A 76 -4.49 3.01 9.56
N LEU A 77 -4.85 2.98 10.84
CA LEU A 77 -4.20 3.77 11.88
C LEU A 77 -3.31 2.82 12.69
N ILE A 78 -2.02 3.12 12.78
CA ILE A 78 -0.99 2.22 13.32
C ILE A 78 -0.18 2.93 14.41
N ASP A 79 0.13 2.25 15.51
CA ASP A 79 1.08 2.75 16.51
C ASP A 79 2.51 2.79 15.92
N LYS A 80 3.25 3.87 16.18
CA LYS A 80 4.65 4.04 15.71
C LYS A 80 5.59 2.93 16.17
N LYS A 81 5.25 2.20 17.24
CA LYS A 81 6.02 1.04 17.70
C LYS A 81 6.09 -0.10 16.68
N ASP A 82 5.12 -0.19 15.76
CA ASP A 82 5.07 -1.23 14.73
C ASP A 82 5.77 -0.79 13.43
N LEU A 83 6.13 0.49 13.30
CA LEU A 83 6.79 1.04 12.11
C LEU A 83 8.11 0.31 11.76
N PRO A 84 8.99 -0.06 12.71
CA PRO A 84 10.21 -0.80 12.36
C PRO A 84 9.94 -2.16 11.70
N LYS A 85 8.88 -2.87 12.12
CA LYS A 85 8.49 -4.14 11.50
C LYS A 85 7.89 -3.94 10.11
N LEU A 86 7.15 -2.84 9.92
CA LEU A 86 6.63 -2.48 8.62
C LEU A 86 7.77 -2.10 7.66
N ASP A 87 8.75 -1.31 8.13
CA ASP A 87 9.95 -0.96 7.37
C ASP A 87 10.75 -2.20 6.94
N GLU A 88 10.92 -3.17 7.85
CA GLU A 88 11.56 -4.45 7.55
C GLU A 88 10.78 -5.25 6.49
N TYR A 89 9.45 -5.33 6.62
CA TYR A 89 8.59 -6.05 5.67
C TYR A 89 8.64 -5.46 4.26
N GLU A 90 8.65 -4.13 4.15
CA GLU A 90 8.71 -3.40 2.88
C GLU A 90 10.14 -3.32 2.31
N ASP A 91 11.12 -3.94 2.99
CA ASP A 91 12.55 -3.86 2.68
C ASP A 91 12.99 -2.40 2.45
N TYR A 92 12.57 -1.50 3.35
CA TYR A 92 12.95 -0.10 3.34
C TYR A 92 14.36 0.08 3.92
N PRO A 93 15.25 0.88 3.29
CA PRO A 93 15.04 1.69 2.09
C PRO A 93 15.61 1.03 0.82
N ASN A 94 15.65 -0.29 0.70
CA ASN A 94 16.29 -0.99 -0.43
C ASN A 94 15.34 -1.22 -1.59
N LEU A 95 14.17 -1.82 -1.34
CA LEU A 95 13.16 -2.15 -2.35
C LEU A 95 12.12 -1.04 -2.51
N TYR A 96 11.55 -0.60 -1.39
CA TYR A 96 10.58 0.50 -1.35
C TYR A 96 11.12 1.74 -0.66
N GLU A 97 10.57 2.90 -1.05
CA GLU A 97 10.75 4.20 -0.40
C GLU A 97 9.44 4.65 0.24
N LYS A 98 9.54 5.49 1.27
CA LYS A 98 8.39 6.06 1.97
C LYS A 98 7.89 7.28 1.20
N GLU A 99 6.59 7.32 0.98
CA GLU A 99 5.91 8.48 0.40
C GLU A 99 4.72 8.88 1.29
N GLU A 100 4.44 10.17 1.33
CA GLU A 100 3.32 10.72 2.10
C GLU A 100 2.33 11.41 1.16
N PHE A 101 1.07 11.00 1.24
CA PHE A 101 -0.03 11.65 0.57
C PHE A 101 -0.86 12.46 1.55
N GLU A 102 -1.24 13.67 1.16
CA GLU A 102 -2.26 14.42 1.86
C GLU A 102 -3.65 13.94 1.39
N LEU A 103 -4.36 13.19 2.24
CA LEU A 103 -5.66 12.59 1.93
C LEU A 103 -6.75 13.04 2.91
N LYS A 104 -7.98 13.14 2.41
CA LYS A 104 -9.15 13.52 3.21
C LYS A 104 -9.72 12.28 3.92
N ILE A 105 -9.50 12.18 5.23
CA ILE A 105 -10.02 11.12 6.11
C ILE A 105 -11.02 11.77 7.07
N ASP A 106 -12.28 11.33 7.02
CA ASP A 106 -13.39 11.87 7.83
C ASP A 106 -13.49 13.39 7.79
N ASP A 107 -13.44 13.91 6.57
CA ASP A 107 -13.41 15.32 6.23
C ASP A 107 -12.20 16.14 6.69
N VAL A 108 -11.22 15.51 7.33
CA VAL A 108 -9.98 16.12 7.79
C VAL A 108 -8.83 15.75 6.85
N SER A 109 -8.03 16.73 6.45
CA SER A 109 -6.79 16.48 5.70
C SER A 109 -5.76 15.82 6.62
N ARG A 110 -5.20 14.69 6.21
CA ARG A 110 -4.22 13.91 6.98
C ARG A 110 -3.07 13.50 6.07
N ASP A 111 -1.86 13.55 6.63
CA ASP A 111 -0.70 12.90 6.01
C ASP A 111 -0.84 11.39 6.19
N VAL A 112 -0.70 10.66 5.08
CA VAL A 112 -0.86 9.21 5.02
C VAL A 112 0.38 8.61 4.39
N LEU A 113 1.09 7.82 5.19
CA LEU A 113 2.28 7.09 4.76
C LEU A 113 1.89 5.96 3.81
N THR A 114 2.68 5.75 2.78
CA THR A 114 2.69 4.53 1.98
C THR A 114 4.12 4.18 1.57
N TYR A 115 4.29 3.04 0.92
CA TYR A 115 5.56 2.63 0.33
C TYR A 115 5.42 2.58 -1.19
N ILE A 116 6.38 3.09 -1.95
CA ILE A 116 6.43 2.97 -3.42
C ILE A 116 7.78 2.34 -3.80
N MET A 117 7.76 1.36 -4.72
CA MET A 117 8.97 0.64 -5.11
C MET A 117 9.86 1.58 -5.93
N LYS A 118 11.17 1.49 -5.74
CA LYS A 118 12.11 2.31 -6.52
C LYS A 118 12.01 2.02 -8.02
N ASP A 119 12.31 3.03 -8.83
CA ASP A 119 12.17 2.94 -10.29
C ASP A 119 13.17 2.02 -10.99
N ASN A 120 14.24 1.60 -10.31
CA ASN A 120 15.26 0.73 -10.89
C ASN A 120 14.87 -0.77 -10.95
N PHE A 121 13.71 -1.15 -10.40
CA PHE A 121 13.21 -2.52 -10.44
C PHE A 121 12.36 -2.80 -11.68
N LYS A 122 12.48 -4.02 -12.22
CA LYS A 122 11.83 -4.42 -13.48
C LYS A 122 10.49 -5.10 -13.21
N HIS A 123 9.68 -5.18 -14.26
CA HIS A 123 8.46 -6.00 -14.23
C HIS A 123 8.80 -7.48 -14.06
N TYR A 124 8.16 -8.11 -13.07
CA TYR A 124 8.22 -9.54 -12.81
C TYR A 124 6.87 -10.00 -12.26
N TYR A 125 6.49 -11.24 -12.57
CA TYR A 125 5.26 -11.81 -12.05
C TYR A 125 5.39 -12.18 -10.56
N PRO A 126 4.31 -12.07 -9.79
CA PRO A 126 4.29 -12.48 -8.38
C PRO A 126 4.33 -13.99 -8.22
N SER A 127 4.66 -14.44 -7.01
CA SER A 127 4.47 -15.84 -6.61
C SER A 127 2.96 -16.15 -6.43
N LYS A 128 2.62 -17.44 -6.43
CA LYS A 128 1.23 -17.88 -6.17
C LYS A 128 0.78 -17.53 -4.75
N GLU A 129 1.67 -17.71 -3.78
CA GLU A 129 1.42 -17.42 -2.37
C GLU A 129 1.13 -15.93 -2.16
N TYR A 130 1.88 -15.05 -2.85
CA TYR A 130 1.61 -13.61 -2.81
C TYR A 130 0.25 -13.26 -3.43
N LEU A 131 -0.12 -13.89 -4.55
CA LEU A 131 -1.42 -13.70 -5.18
C LEU A 131 -2.59 -14.14 -4.29
N GLU A 132 -2.44 -15.22 -3.53
CA GLU A 132 -3.46 -15.68 -2.59
C GLU A 132 -3.75 -14.63 -1.50
N ILE A 133 -2.69 -14.04 -0.92
CA ILE A 133 -2.81 -12.96 0.08
C ILE A 133 -3.48 -11.73 -0.54
N LEU A 134 -3.09 -11.35 -1.77
CA LEU A 134 -3.71 -10.24 -2.49
C LEU A 134 -5.20 -10.46 -2.72
N HIS A 135 -5.58 -11.65 -3.20
CA HIS A 135 -6.98 -12.00 -3.44
C HIS A 135 -7.79 -12.03 -2.15
N GLU A 136 -7.22 -12.52 -1.05
CA GLU A 136 -7.84 -12.47 0.28
C GLU A 136 -8.16 -11.02 0.66
N GLY A 137 -7.17 -10.12 0.59
CA GLY A 137 -7.35 -8.70 0.91
C GLY A 137 -8.37 -8.01 0.00
N TYR A 138 -8.34 -8.29 -1.31
CA TYR A 138 -9.33 -7.74 -2.23
C TYR A 138 -10.76 -8.19 -1.88
N LYS A 139 -10.95 -9.49 -1.62
CA LYS A 139 -12.26 -10.05 -1.25
C LYS A 139 -12.76 -9.52 0.08
N GLU A 140 -11.89 -9.38 1.07
CA GLU A 140 -12.21 -8.84 2.41
C GLU A 140 -12.91 -7.47 2.31
N HIS A 141 -12.44 -6.62 1.40
CA HIS A 141 -12.96 -5.25 1.22
C HIS A 141 -13.94 -5.11 0.05
N GLY A 142 -14.45 -6.21 -0.49
CA GLY A 142 -15.44 -6.21 -1.58
C GLY A 142 -14.90 -5.73 -2.93
N TYR A 143 -13.58 -5.75 -3.13
CA TYR A 143 -12.93 -5.40 -4.39
C TYR A 143 -12.90 -6.58 -5.35
N SER A 144 -13.08 -6.30 -6.65
CA SER A 144 -12.92 -7.31 -7.69
C SER A 144 -11.45 -7.65 -7.90
N THR A 145 -11.09 -8.94 -7.84
CA THR A 145 -9.75 -9.43 -8.18
C THR A 145 -9.44 -9.33 -9.67
N PHE A 146 -10.44 -9.07 -10.51
CA PHE A 146 -10.29 -9.00 -11.97
C PHE A 146 -9.19 -8.03 -12.42
N THR A 147 -8.99 -6.93 -11.70
CA THR A 147 -7.90 -5.98 -11.99
C THR A 147 -6.53 -6.65 -11.82
N ILE A 148 -6.33 -7.42 -10.75
CA ILE A 148 -5.10 -8.17 -10.51
C ILE A 148 -4.93 -9.27 -11.56
N ASP A 149 -5.99 -10.03 -11.83
CA ASP A 149 -5.96 -11.17 -12.76
C ASP A 149 -5.64 -10.73 -14.20
N ARG A 150 -6.05 -9.51 -14.57
CA ARG A 150 -5.72 -8.91 -15.86
C ARG A 150 -4.25 -8.50 -16.00
N MET A 151 -3.57 -8.20 -14.89
CA MET A 151 -2.15 -7.84 -14.91
C MET A 151 -1.24 -9.07 -15.11
N LEU A 152 -1.80 -10.27 -15.05
CA LEU A 152 -1.10 -11.55 -15.19
C LEU A 152 -1.21 -12.17 -16.60
N LYS A 153 -1.85 -11.47 -17.55
CA LYS A 153 -2.10 -11.92 -18.93
C LYS A 153 -1.31 -11.06 -19.90
#